data_AF-A0A2D4JTL2-F1
#
_entry.id   AF-A0A2D4JTL2-F1
#
_cell.length_a   1.000
_cell.length_b   1.000
_cell.length_c   1.000
_cell.angle_alpha   90.00
_cell.angle_beta   90.00
_cell.angle_gamma   90.00
#
_symmetry.space_group_name_H-M   'P 1'
#
loop_
_entity.id
_entity.type
_entity.pdbx_description
1 polymer ?
#
loop_
_entity_poly.entity_id
_entity_poly.type
_entity_poly.pdbx_seq_one_letter_code
_entity_poly.pdbx_strand_id
1 'polypeptide(L)'
;ISSWRAFADALGYGNLPLAFFCRAELDSEPECVASVLEKLKEDCNNSESKDKKSFQKELMSALLKMDCQGLVVKLIQDFVLLTTAVEVSQRWRELAEKLAKVSKQQMDAYEAPHQDKNGAVDSEAMWKPAYDFMLTWSNQMGDSYRDVTQ
;
A
#
# COMPACT_ATOMS: atom_id res chain seq x y z
N ILE A 1 -11.99 -8.38 -1.57
CA ILE A 1 -13.15 -7.88 -2.33
C ILE A 1 -13.68 -9.06 -3.13
N SER A 2 -14.91 -9.50 -2.90
CA SER A 2 -15.50 -10.70 -3.55
C SER A 2 -16.47 -10.36 -4.67
N SER A 3 -16.76 -9.07 -4.89
CA SER A 3 -17.63 -8.61 -5.97
C SER A 3 -17.09 -7.31 -6.57
N TRP A 4 -16.67 -7.33 -7.83
CA TRP A 4 -16.31 -6.16 -8.62
C TRP A 4 -17.50 -5.23 -8.75
N ARG A 5 -18.71 -5.78 -8.85
CA ARG A 5 -19.95 -5.02 -8.97
C ARG A 5 -20.22 -4.19 -7.71
N ALA A 6 -20.19 -4.83 -6.54
CA ALA A 6 -20.35 -4.12 -5.28
C ALA A 6 -19.25 -3.06 -5.07
N PHE A 7 -18.02 -3.34 -5.52
CA PHE A 7 -16.93 -2.37 -5.47
C PHE A 7 -17.15 -1.16 -6.39
N ALA A 8 -17.55 -1.40 -7.63
CA ALA A 8 -17.93 -0.36 -8.58
C ALA A 8 -19.09 0.49 -8.05
N ASP A 9 -20.10 -0.14 -7.46
CA ASP A 9 -21.25 0.55 -6.86
C ASP A 9 -20.82 1.45 -5.69
N ALA A 10 -19.96 0.96 -4.80
CA ALA A 10 -19.43 1.71 -3.66
C ALA A 10 -18.60 2.94 -4.07
N LEU A 11 -17.95 2.85 -5.23
CA LEU A 11 -17.20 3.95 -5.89
C LEU A 11 -18.10 4.91 -6.70
N GLY A 12 -19.39 4.60 -6.84
CA GLY A 12 -20.37 5.43 -7.55
C GLY A 12 -20.53 5.10 -9.04
N TYR A 13 -20.00 3.97 -9.51
CA TYR A 13 -20.13 3.50 -10.89
C TYR A 13 -21.34 2.57 -11.11
N GLY A 14 -22.36 2.64 -10.25
CA GLY A 14 -23.32 1.55 -10.10
C GLY A 14 -24.26 1.26 -11.26
N ASN A 15 -24.18 1.98 -12.39
CA ASN A 15 -24.93 1.69 -13.62
C ASN A 15 -24.04 1.37 -14.82
N LEU A 16 -22.72 1.25 -14.62
CA LEU A 16 -21.77 1.03 -15.70
C LEU A 16 -21.53 -0.47 -15.92
N PRO A 17 -21.57 -0.95 -17.18
CA PRO A 17 -21.25 -2.34 -17.50
C PRO A 17 -19.74 -2.60 -17.34
N LEU A 18 -19.34 -3.87 -17.19
CA LEU A 18 -17.92 -4.24 -17.09
C LEU A 18 -17.08 -3.72 -18.27
N ALA A 19 -17.68 -3.68 -19.47
CA ALA A 19 -17.09 -3.13 -20.69
C ALA A 19 -16.63 -1.66 -20.60
N PHE A 20 -17.15 -0.91 -19.62
CA PHE A 20 -16.69 0.45 -19.33
C PHE A 20 -15.30 0.48 -18.68
N PHE A 21 -14.97 -0.54 -17.88
CA PHE A 21 -13.71 -0.64 -17.14
C PHE A 21 -12.64 -1.39 -17.91
N CYS A 22 -13.02 -2.46 -18.64
CA CYS A 22 -12.10 -3.24 -19.45
C CYS A 22 -12.80 -3.69 -20.73
N ARG A 23 -12.09 -3.61 -21.86
CA ARG A 23 -12.60 -4.10 -23.16
C ARG A 23 -12.30 -5.58 -23.40
N ALA A 24 -11.41 -6.16 -22.61
CA ALA A 24 -11.11 -7.59 -22.68
C ALA A 24 -12.19 -8.39 -21.94
N GLU A 25 -12.42 -9.62 -22.39
CA GLU A 25 -13.18 -10.60 -21.61
C GLU A 25 -12.33 -10.99 -20.39
N LEU A 26 -12.89 -10.77 -19.20
CA LEU A 26 -12.27 -11.13 -17.93
C LEU A 26 -13.08 -12.26 -17.31
N ASP A 27 -12.39 -13.36 -17.00
CA ASP A 27 -13.03 -14.57 -16.51
C ASP A 27 -12.96 -14.70 -14.99
N SER A 28 -12.23 -13.80 -14.32
CA SER A 28 -12.02 -13.85 -12.87
C SER A 28 -12.46 -12.58 -12.15
N GLU A 29 -13.04 -12.79 -10.96
CA GLU A 29 -13.48 -11.70 -10.08
C GLU A 29 -12.32 -10.76 -9.67
N PRO A 30 -11.11 -11.26 -9.33
CA PRO A 30 -9.99 -10.39 -8.97
C PRO A 30 -9.54 -9.49 -10.13
N GLU A 31 -9.54 -10.00 -11.36
CA GLU A 31 -9.22 -9.19 -12.55
C GLU A 31 -10.28 -8.13 -12.78
N CYS A 32 -11.56 -8.47 -12.65
CA CYS A 32 -12.65 -7.49 -12.74
C CYS A 32 -12.50 -6.38 -11.68
N VAL A 33 -12.19 -6.73 -10.43
CA VAL A 33 -11.91 -5.78 -9.35
C VAL A 33 -10.70 -4.90 -9.70
N ALA A 34 -9.64 -5.49 -10.26
CA ALA A 34 -8.45 -4.77 -10.67
C ALA A 34 -8.77 -3.74 -11.76
N SER A 35 -9.58 -4.10 -12.77
CA SER A 35 -10.00 -3.14 -13.81
C SER A 35 -10.82 -1.98 -13.25
N VAL A 36 -11.70 -2.22 -12.27
CA VAL A 36 -12.42 -1.13 -11.58
C VAL A 36 -11.45 -0.22 -10.83
N LEU A 37 -10.44 -0.79 -10.16
CA LEU A 37 -9.42 -0.04 -9.42
C LEU A 37 -8.53 0.79 -10.36
N GLU A 38 -8.12 0.23 -11.50
CA GLU A 38 -7.37 0.93 -12.54
C GLU A 38 -8.17 2.12 -13.07
N LYS A 39 -9.46 1.92 -13.35
CA LYS A 39 -10.33 2.99 -13.80
C LYS A 39 -10.45 4.12 -12.77
N LEU A 40 -10.60 3.79 -11.49
CA LEU A 40 -10.61 4.79 -10.42
C LEU A 40 -9.30 5.60 -10.39
N LYS A 41 -8.16 4.93 -10.58
CA LYS A 41 -6.83 5.57 -10.63
C LYS A 41 -6.73 6.54 -11.81
N GLU A 42 -7.19 6.15 -13.00
CA GLU A 42 -7.25 7.03 -14.16
C GLU A 42 -8.10 8.27 -13.89
N ASP A 43 -9.31 8.07 -13.35
CA ASP A 43 -10.26 9.16 -13.09
C ASP A 43 -9.71 10.15 -12.05
N CYS A 44 -9.00 9.68 -11.02
CA CYS A 44 -8.37 10.55 -10.01
C CYS A 44 -7.12 11.28 -10.53
N ASN A 45 -6.41 10.71 -11.52
CA ASN A 45 -5.24 11.34 -12.12
C ASN A 45 -5.61 12.33 -13.24
N ASN A 46 -6.87 12.33 -13.70
CA ASN A 46 -7.32 13.23 -14.75
C ASN A 46 -7.37 14.68 -14.27
N SER A 47 -6.39 15.47 -14.73
CA SER A 47 -6.21 16.89 -14.39
C SER A 47 -7.31 17.81 -14.92
N GLU A 48 -8.13 17.35 -15.87
CA GLU A 48 -9.24 18.12 -16.45
C GLU A 48 -10.54 18.01 -15.63
N SER A 49 -10.56 17.13 -14.62
CA SER A 49 -11.70 17.01 -13.72
C SER A 49 -11.88 18.26 -12.85
N LYS A 50 -13.11 18.81 -12.86
CA LYS A 50 -13.46 19.97 -12.01
C LYS A 50 -13.40 19.65 -10.52
N ASP A 51 -13.58 18.38 -10.16
CA ASP A 51 -13.49 17.86 -8.81
C ASP A 51 -12.26 16.94 -8.70
N LYS A 52 -11.14 17.50 -8.21
CA LYS A 52 -9.91 16.73 -8.00
C LYS A 52 -10.10 15.72 -6.88
N LYS A 53 -10.49 14.49 -7.23
CA LYS A 53 -10.66 13.38 -6.27
C LYS A 53 -9.31 12.80 -5.87
N SER A 54 -9.14 12.49 -4.60
CA SER A 54 -7.97 11.76 -4.11
C SER A 54 -8.22 10.27 -4.23
N PHE A 55 -7.36 9.56 -4.97
CA PHE A 55 -7.44 8.11 -5.14
C PHE A 55 -7.54 7.37 -3.81
N GLN A 56 -6.67 7.72 -2.86
CA GLN A 56 -6.67 7.08 -1.54
C GLN A 56 -7.98 7.36 -0.80
N LYS A 57 -8.50 8.59 -0.85
CA LYS A 57 -9.76 8.94 -0.17
C LYS A 57 -10.95 8.15 -0.74
N GLU A 58 -11.08 8.08 -2.06
CA GLU A 58 -12.17 7.37 -2.73
C GLU A 58 -12.10 5.86 -2.47
N LEU A 59 -10.90 5.27 -2.60
CA LEU A 59 -10.67 3.85 -2.32
C LEU A 59 -11.03 3.50 -0.87
N MET A 60 -10.50 4.24 0.10
CA MET A 60 -10.78 3.99 1.52
C MET A 60 -12.27 4.14 1.83
N SER A 61 -12.93 5.16 1.27
CA SER A 61 -14.35 5.39 1.47
C SER A 61 -15.20 4.24 0.90
N ALA A 62 -14.87 3.74 -0.30
CA ALA A 62 -15.59 2.61 -0.89
C ALA A 62 -15.40 1.32 -0.07
N LEU A 63 -14.17 1.04 0.38
CA LEU A 63 -13.89 -0.12 1.22
C LEU A 63 -14.65 -0.05 2.56
N LEU A 64 -14.75 1.13 3.17
CA LEU A 64 -15.55 1.31 4.39
C LEU A 64 -17.05 1.08 4.14
N LYS A 65 -17.60 1.56 3.01
CA LYS A 65 -19.00 1.29 2.63
C LYS A 65 -19.27 -0.21 2.41
N MET A 66 -18.25 -0.96 2.00
CA MET A 66 -18.31 -2.41 1.79
C MET A 66 -17.96 -3.23 3.04
N ASP A 67 -17.87 -2.61 4.21
CA ASP A 67 -17.53 -3.30 5.46
C ASP A 67 -16.17 -4.02 5.39
N CYS A 68 -15.21 -3.44 4.66
CA CYS A 68 -13.86 -3.97 4.48
C CYS A 68 -12.84 -3.28 5.41
N GLN A 69 -13.18 -3.04 6.68
CA GLN A 69 -12.34 -2.28 7.63
C GLN A 69 -10.96 -2.92 7.81
N GLY A 70 -10.87 -4.26 7.84
CA GLY A 70 -9.58 -4.94 7.93
C GLY A 70 -8.63 -4.61 6.77
N LEU A 71 -9.18 -4.46 5.56
CA LEU A 71 -8.39 -4.04 4.40
C LEU A 71 -8.02 -2.55 4.47
N VAL A 72 -8.91 -1.70 4.97
CA VAL A 72 -8.64 -0.27 5.19
C VAL A 72 -7.49 -0.09 6.17
N VAL A 73 -7.51 -0.79 7.31
CA VAL A 73 -6.43 -0.73 8.31
C VAL A 73 -5.11 -1.16 7.68
N LYS A 74 -5.10 -2.28 6.95
CA LYS A 74 -3.90 -2.77 6.25
C LYS A 74 -3.37 -1.73 5.26
N LEU A 75 -4.23 -1.17 4.41
CA LEU A 75 -3.81 -0.17 3.42
C LEU A 75 -3.29 1.10 4.09
N ILE A 76 -3.90 1.57 5.19
CA ILE A 76 -3.39 2.73 5.94
C ILE A 76 -1.99 2.43 6.49
N GLN A 77 -1.79 1.26 7.09
CA GLN A 77 -0.49 0.84 7.59
C GLN A 77 0.54 0.78 6.45
N ASP A 78 0.21 0.13 5.34
CA ASP A 78 1.09 0.00 4.17
C ASP A 78 1.47 1.38 3.60
N PHE A 79 0.50 2.31 3.50
CA PHE A 79 0.75 3.68 3.05
C PHE A 79 1.69 4.44 3.99
N VAL A 80 1.41 4.42 5.29
CA VAL A 80 2.23 5.11 6.29
C VAL A 80 3.65 4.54 6.28
N LEU A 81 3.79 3.21 6.31
CA LEU A 81 5.10 2.56 6.27
C LEU A 81 5.86 2.91 4.99
N LEU A 82 5.22 2.84 3.82
CA LEU A 82 5.87 3.14 2.55
C LEU A 82 6.31 4.61 2.47
N THR A 83 5.42 5.55 2.81
CA THR A 83 5.76 6.98 2.79
C THR A 83 6.89 7.29 3.76
N THR A 84 6.80 6.79 5.01
CA THR A 84 7.88 6.97 5.98
C THR A 84 9.18 6.33 5.49
N ALA A 85 9.14 5.17 4.81
CA ALA A 85 10.34 4.47 4.35
C ALA A 85 11.11 5.30 3.33
N VAL A 86 10.37 5.95 2.42
CA VAL A 86 10.93 6.85 1.42
C VAL A 86 11.57 8.06 2.10
N GLU A 87 10.86 8.70 3.03
CA GLU A 87 11.33 9.88 3.75
C GLU A 87 12.58 9.62 4.59
N VAL A 88 12.64 8.47 5.29
CA VAL A 88 13.77 8.12 6.17
C VAL A 88 14.84 7.29 5.47
N SER A 89 14.69 7.01 4.16
CA SER A 89 15.52 6.07 3.39
C SER A 89 17.02 6.28 3.59
N GLN A 90 17.53 7.52 3.59
CA GLN A 90 18.97 7.75 3.76
C GLN A 90 19.48 7.54 5.20
N ARG A 91 18.58 7.53 6.18
CA ARG A 91 18.89 7.46 7.63
C ARG A 91 18.29 6.23 8.30
N TRP A 92 17.76 5.28 7.54
CA TRP A 92 17.05 4.13 8.09
C TRP A 92 17.94 3.28 9.00
N ARG A 93 19.25 3.18 8.73
CA ARG A 93 20.23 2.49 9.57
C ARG A 93 20.33 3.11 10.97
N GLU A 94 20.47 4.44 11.02
CA GLU A 94 20.49 5.21 12.28
C GLU A 94 19.17 5.03 13.04
N LEU A 95 18.04 5.04 12.33
CA LEU A 95 16.72 4.79 12.89
C LEU A 95 16.62 3.38 13.49
N ALA A 96 17.07 2.35 12.75
CA ALA A 96 17.01 0.96 13.17
C ALA A 96 17.89 0.69 14.40
N GLU A 97 19.07 1.29 14.45
CA GLU A 97 19.95 1.25 15.62
C GLU A 97 19.26 1.89 16.84
N LYS A 98 18.67 3.08 16.68
CA LYS A 98 18.04 3.82 17.79
C LYS A 98 16.73 3.19 18.28
N LEU A 99 15.91 2.67 17.37
CA LEU A 99 14.59 2.12 17.71
C LEU A 99 14.64 0.68 18.22
N ALA A 100 15.54 -0.13 17.68
CA ALA A 100 15.53 -1.58 17.92
C ALA A 100 16.92 -2.18 18.15
N LYS A 101 17.97 -1.36 18.29
CA LYS A 101 19.36 -1.80 18.50
C LYS A 101 19.82 -2.81 17.45
N VAL A 102 19.32 -2.64 16.22
CA VAL A 102 19.68 -3.51 15.09
C VAL A 102 21.19 -3.39 14.86
N SER A 103 21.88 -4.53 14.84
CA SER A 103 23.32 -4.58 14.57
C SER A 103 23.61 -4.40 13.09
N LYS A 104 24.85 -4.02 12.75
CA LYS A 104 25.28 -3.91 11.34
C LYS A 104 25.01 -5.18 10.53
N GLN A 105 25.29 -6.36 11.09
CA GLN A 105 25.04 -7.64 10.43
C GLN A 105 23.55 -7.86 10.12
N GLN A 106 22.65 -7.42 11.01
CA GLN A 106 21.22 -7.49 10.76
C GLN A 106 20.75 -6.46 9.72
N MET A 107 21.36 -5.27 9.70
CA MET A 107 21.10 -4.28 8.65
C MET A 107 21.51 -4.83 7.27
N ASP A 108 22.68 -5.45 7.18
CA ASP A 108 23.18 -6.07 5.94
C ASP A 108 22.20 -7.16 5.44
N ALA A 109 21.53 -7.88 6.35
CA ALA A 109 20.51 -8.87 5.99
C ALA A 109 19.23 -8.25 5.38
N TYR A 110 18.84 -7.04 5.81
CA TYR A 110 17.77 -6.28 5.15
C TYR A 110 18.20 -5.75 3.78
N GLU A 111 19.47 -5.42 3.60
CA GLU A 111 19.99 -4.87 2.34
C GLU A 111 20.25 -5.93 1.27
N ALA A 112 20.66 -7.13 1.67
CA ALA A 112 21.07 -8.21 0.76
C ALA A 112 20.08 -8.50 -0.39
N PRO A 113 18.75 -8.52 -0.19
CA PRO A 113 17.79 -8.76 -1.28
C PRO A 113 17.72 -7.61 -2.31
N HIS A 114 18.21 -6.42 -1.94
CA HIS A 114 18.09 -5.19 -2.73
C HIS A 114 19.43 -4.72 -3.31
N GLN A 115 20.50 -5.49 -3.08
CA GLN A 115 21.82 -5.21 -3.63
C GLN A 115 21.84 -5.40 -5.15
N ASP A 116 22.59 -4.54 -5.83
CA ASP A 116 22.92 -4.67 -7.22
C ASP A 116 23.98 -5.78 -7.44
N LYS A 117 24.43 -5.92 -8.69
CA LYS A 117 25.46 -6.91 -9.07
C LYS A 117 26.81 -6.69 -8.37
N ASN A 118 27.04 -5.51 -7.81
CA ASN A 118 28.27 -5.14 -7.10
C ASN A 118 28.14 -5.33 -5.58
N GLY A 119 26.97 -5.78 -5.08
CA GLY A 119 26.71 -5.91 -3.65
C GLY A 119 26.35 -4.59 -2.97
N ALA A 120 26.01 -3.54 -3.73
CA ALA A 120 25.63 -2.24 -3.18
C ALA A 120 24.14 -1.97 -3.38
N VAL A 121 23.49 -1.32 -2.41
CA VAL A 121 22.12 -0.84 -2.57
C VAL A 121 22.16 0.58 -3.13
N ASP A 122 21.47 0.81 -4.24
CA ASP A 122 21.31 2.15 -4.80
C ASP A 122 20.69 3.10 -3.76
N SER A 123 21.21 4.32 -3.68
CA SER A 123 20.64 5.39 -2.85
C SER A 123 19.15 5.63 -3.11
N GLU A 124 18.69 5.52 -4.36
CA GLU A 124 17.28 5.67 -4.74
C GLU A 124 16.43 4.44 -4.38
N ALA A 125 17.07 3.29 -4.12
CA ALA A 125 16.42 2.05 -3.70
C ALA A 125 16.46 1.84 -2.18
N MET A 126 17.12 2.74 -1.42
CA MET A 126 17.33 2.60 0.02
C MET A 126 16.02 2.58 0.84
N TRP A 127 14.91 3.02 0.25
CA TRP A 127 13.58 2.90 0.87
C TRP A 127 13.12 1.45 1.01
N LYS A 128 13.63 0.51 0.21
CA LYS A 128 13.24 -0.91 0.27
C LYS A 128 13.71 -1.60 1.55
N PRO A 129 15.01 -1.61 1.90
CA PRO A 129 15.45 -2.16 3.19
C PRO A 129 14.87 -1.38 4.37
N ALA A 130 14.68 -0.06 4.23
CA ALA A 130 14.00 0.75 5.24
C ALA A 130 12.54 0.28 5.48
N TYR A 131 11.80 0.01 4.41
CA TYR A 131 10.44 -0.51 4.48
C TYR A 131 10.40 -1.89 5.14
N ASP A 132 11.29 -2.82 4.74
CA ASP A 132 11.34 -4.17 5.31
C ASP A 132 11.65 -4.16 6.81
N PHE A 133 12.58 -3.30 7.23
CA PHE A 133 12.86 -3.06 8.65
C PHE A 133 11.62 -2.56 9.38
N MET A 134 10.98 -1.49 8.89
CA MET A 134 9.84 -0.88 9.58
C MET A 134 8.61 -1.80 9.59
N LEU A 135 8.40 -2.58 8.53
CA LEU A 135 7.35 -3.59 8.49
C LEU A 135 7.58 -4.62 9.59
N THR A 136 8.80 -5.17 9.69
CA THR A 136 9.17 -6.12 10.74
C THR A 136 8.98 -5.52 12.13
N TRP A 137 9.48 -4.30 12.34
CA TRP A 137 9.39 -3.58 13.60
C TRP A 137 7.94 -3.27 13.98
N SER A 138 7.11 -2.83 13.03
CA SER A 138 5.71 -2.51 13.26
C SER A 138 4.89 -3.73 13.67
N ASN A 139 5.20 -4.91 13.12
CA ASN A 139 4.55 -6.15 13.51
C ASN A 139 4.93 -6.55 14.95
N GLN A 140 6.20 -6.36 15.34
CA GLN A 140 6.65 -6.64 16.71
C GLN A 140 6.05 -5.67 17.75
N MET A 141 5.86 -4.40 17.37
CA MET A 141 5.26 -3.38 18.24
C MET A 141 3.72 -3.43 18.27
N GLY A 142 3.09 -3.80 17.15
CA GLY A 142 1.64 -3.86 17.01
C GLY A 142 0.97 -4.90 17.92
N ASP A 143 1.66 -6.00 18.19
CA ASP A 143 1.21 -7.00 19.17
C ASP A 143 1.20 -6.42 20.60
N SER A 144 2.18 -5.57 20.94
CA SER A 144 2.29 -4.93 22.27
C SER A 144 1.17 -3.91 22.58
N TYR A 145 0.66 -3.19 21.57
CA TYR A 145 -0.42 -2.21 21.78
C TYR A 145 -1.82 -2.84 21.86
N ARG A 146 -2.03 -4.03 21.28
CA ARG A 146 -3.32 -4.74 21.37
C ARG A 146 -3.61 -5.21 22.80
N ASP A 147 -2.58 -5.51 23.57
CA ASP A 147 -2.70 -5.93 24.98
C ASP A 147 -3.20 -4.81 25.92
N VAL A 148 -3.18 -3.54 25.49
CA VAL A 148 -3.60 -2.39 26.32
C VAL A 148 -5.09 -2.07 26.16
N THR A 149 -5.80 -2.77 25.27
CA THR A 149 -7.22 -2.52 24.95
C THR A 149 -8.19 -3.61 25.44
N GLN A 150 -7.76 -4.51 26.34
CA GLN A 150 -8.63 -5.51 26.97
C GLN A 150 -9.25 -5.03 28.29
#